data_AF-A0A2I2A354-F1
#
_entry.id   AF-A0A2I2A354-F1
#
_cell.length_a   1.000
_cell.length_b   1.000
_cell.length_c   1.000
_cell.angle_alpha   90.00
_cell.angle_beta   90.00
_cell.angle_gamma   90.00
#
_symmetry.space_group_name_H-M   'P 1'
#
loop_
_entity.id
_entity.type
_entity.pdbx_description
1 polymer ?
#
loop_
_entity_poly.entity_id
_entity_poly.type
_entity_poly.pdbx_seq_one_letter_code
_entity_poly.pdbx_strand_id
1 'polypeptide(L)'
;MIKKNLKEKLKALTSDQLFSWLVWIFSIATGIVVVVFLFYFMSFSGSLSNEHERWGTFGDFMGGTLNPILSFFALIALLLTIILQSKELEETREELKRSATAQEKSEISLKKQSDILSRQQFEQTFFSFLEQHNAALEKISTASGRWTDERSDLDIVRESIFEAASLEEAKEKLEEKNGLCGHYFRILYQLLKFIATNIPDSEIGASFDKDNIVNSGMAENEKMYSNMVRSFLSYDVSQVLAINCYCDGESSTYWRYKQLLERYEFLEHMPFEIDKKQNDLLLNTRNYYRSAFGNSGFVKSISASA
;
A
#
# COMPACT_ATOMS: atom_id res chain seq x y z
N MET A 1 23.86 45.30 -19.98
CA MET A 1 24.54 44.16 -20.64
C MET A 1 25.80 43.69 -19.88
N ILE A 2 26.69 44.59 -19.44
CA ILE A 2 27.96 44.26 -18.76
C ILE A 2 27.79 43.50 -17.41
N LYS A 3 26.84 43.88 -16.54
CA LYS A 3 26.58 43.18 -15.26
C LYS A 3 26.13 41.73 -15.42
N LYS A 4 25.37 41.40 -16.47
CA LYS A 4 24.92 40.04 -16.78
C LYS A 4 26.12 39.16 -17.19
N ASN A 5 27.00 39.73 -18.01
CA ASN A 5 28.21 39.09 -18.53
C ASN A 5 29.23 38.77 -17.41
N LEU A 6 29.40 39.67 -16.43
CA LEU A 6 30.31 39.43 -15.31
C LEU A 6 29.80 38.35 -14.35
N LYS A 7 28.50 38.32 -14.05
CA LYS A 7 27.88 37.31 -13.18
C LYS A 7 27.91 35.92 -13.81
N GLU A 8 27.69 35.83 -15.12
CA GLU A 8 27.82 34.58 -15.88
C GLU A 8 29.27 34.10 -15.95
N LYS A 9 30.24 35.00 -16.19
CA LYS A 9 31.66 34.68 -16.14
C LYS A 9 32.12 34.21 -14.75
N LEU A 10 31.61 34.83 -13.69
CA LEU A 10 31.90 34.43 -12.30
C LEU A 10 31.30 33.06 -11.96
N LYS A 11 30.10 32.72 -12.46
CA LYS A 11 29.51 31.39 -12.30
C LYS A 11 30.26 30.29 -13.07
N ALA A 12 30.80 30.64 -14.25
CA ALA A 12 31.55 29.73 -15.11
C ALA A 12 32.96 29.39 -14.58
N LEU A 13 33.51 30.17 -13.62
CA LEU A 13 34.78 29.85 -12.99
C LEU A 13 34.65 28.57 -12.16
N THR A 14 35.51 27.60 -12.40
CA THR A 14 35.56 26.37 -11.61
C THR A 14 36.23 26.62 -10.27
N SER A 15 35.89 25.81 -9.26
CA SER A 15 36.51 25.89 -7.93
C SER A 15 38.04 25.79 -8.02
N ASP A 16 38.55 24.95 -8.93
CA ASP A 16 39.99 24.80 -9.20
C ASP A 16 40.65 26.06 -9.74
N GLN A 17 39.95 26.81 -10.61
CA GLN A 17 40.45 28.07 -11.16
C GLN A 17 40.52 29.16 -10.09
N LEU A 18 39.49 29.26 -9.25
CA LEU A 18 39.45 30.21 -8.13
C LEU A 18 40.55 29.90 -7.10
N PHE A 19 40.75 28.62 -6.79
CA PHE A 19 41.82 28.18 -5.91
C PHE A 19 43.21 28.53 -6.47
N SER A 20 43.42 28.29 -7.77
CA SER A 20 44.66 28.67 -8.44
C SER A 20 44.92 30.17 -8.36
N TRP A 21 43.90 31.01 -8.50
CA TRP A 21 44.03 32.46 -8.37
C TRP A 21 44.38 32.92 -6.95
N LEU A 22 43.83 32.27 -5.92
CA LEU A 22 44.21 32.54 -4.53
C LEU A 22 45.70 32.25 -4.30
N VAL A 23 46.22 31.15 -4.85
CA VAL A 23 47.65 30.81 -4.78
C VAL A 23 48.49 31.88 -5.47
N TRP A 24 48.10 32.33 -6.67
CA TRP A 24 48.80 33.40 -7.38
C TRP A 24 48.82 34.74 -6.62
N ILE A 25 47.67 35.14 -6.05
CA ILE A 25 47.57 36.36 -5.25
C ILE A 25 48.52 36.29 -4.05
N PHE A 26 48.56 35.16 -3.36
CA PHE A 26 49.46 34.96 -2.22
C PHE A 26 50.94 35.05 -2.63
N SER A 27 51.32 34.42 -3.74
CA SER A 27 52.68 34.49 -4.27
C SER A 27 53.08 35.91 -4.67
N ILE A 28 52.19 36.66 -5.32
CA ILE A 28 52.43 38.06 -5.72
C ILE A 28 52.58 38.94 -4.48
N ALA A 29 51.68 38.82 -3.50
CA ALA A 29 51.75 39.59 -2.25
C ALA A 29 53.08 39.33 -1.52
N THR A 30 53.50 38.07 -1.43
CA THR A 30 54.79 37.67 -0.83
C THR A 30 55.97 38.26 -1.61
N GLY A 31 55.93 38.22 -2.94
CA GLY A 31 56.95 38.81 -3.80
C GLY A 31 57.10 40.32 -3.60
N ILE A 32 55.98 41.05 -3.47
CA ILE A 32 56.00 42.50 -3.20
C ILE A 32 56.65 42.80 -1.85
N VAL A 33 56.33 42.02 -0.81
CA VAL A 33 56.99 42.16 0.50
C VAL A 33 58.50 42.04 0.34
N VAL A 34 58.98 40.97 -0.31
CA VAL A 34 60.42 40.75 -0.55
C VAL A 34 61.04 41.91 -1.32
N VAL A 35 60.39 42.42 -2.36
CA VAL A 35 60.88 43.56 -3.17
C VAL A 35 61.00 44.83 -2.32
N VAL A 36 60.03 45.14 -1.47
CA VAL A 36 60.07 46.31 -0.58
C VAL A 36 61.21 46.19 0.44
N PHE A 37 61.40 44.99 1.02
CA PHE A 37 62.53 44.71 1.90
C PHE A 37 63.88 44.87 1.17
N LEU A 38 64.03 44.29 -0.02
CA LEU A 38 65.25 44.39 -0.82
C LEU A 38 65.55 45.84 -1.20
N PHE A 39 64.55 46.59 -1.66
CA PHE A 39 64.68 48.00 -1.99
C PHE A 39 65.15 48.82 -0.79
N TYR A 40 64.59 48.58 0.39
CA TYR A 40 65.01 49.23 1.62
C TYR A 40 66.49 48.94 1.94
N PHE A 41 66.91 47.67 1.96
CA PHE A 41 68.30 47.32 2.28
C PHE A 41 69.32 47.77 1.23
N MET A 42 68.95 47.86 -0.05
CA MET A 42 69.81 48.41 -1.10
C MET A 42 69.95 49.93 -0.99
N SER A 43 68.86 50.63 -0.64
CA SER A 43 68.87 52.09 -0.53
C SER A 43 69.49 52.59 0.77
N PHE A 44 69.39 51.82 1.86
CA PHE A 44 69.85 52.19 3.20
C PHE A 44 70.87 51.18 3.72
N SER A 45 72.15 51.33 3.34
CA SER A 45 73.25 50.48 3.83
C SER A 45 73.82 51.01 5.16
N GLY A 46 73.58 50.31 6.27
CA GLY A 46 74.09 50.67 7.60
C GLY A 46 74.04 49.51 8.62
N SER A 47 74.68 49.65 9.79
CA SER A 47 74.60 48.67 10.88
C SER A 47 73.25 48.73 11.60
N LEU A 48 72.82 47.62 12.21
CA LEU A 48 71.58 47.58 13.01
C LEU A 48 71.66 48.63 14.14
N SER A 49 70.58 49.41 14.28
CA SER A 49 70.51 50.43 15.32
C SER A 49 70.16 49.81 16.68
N ASN A 50 70.82 50.29 17.73
CA ASN A 50 70.49 49.98 19.12
C ASN A 50 69.42 50.94 19.70
N GLU A 51 69.04 51.98 18.94
CA GLU A 51 68.01 52.95 19.32
C GLU A 51 66.63 52.42 18.91
N HIS A 52 65.73 52.26 19.87
CA HIS A 52 64.40 51.72 19.63
C HIS A 52 63.55 52.65 18.74
N GLU A 53 63.74 53.97 18.80
CA GLU A 53 62.99 54.93 17.97
C GLU A 53 63.21 54.72 16.46
N ARG A 54 64.42 54.33 16.04
CA ARG A 54 64.72 54.07 14.62
C ARG A 54 64.00 52.84 14.08
N TRP A 55 63.77 51.84 14.94
CA TRP A 55 62.93 50.70 14.60
C TRP A 55 61.46 51.08 14.42
N GLY A 56 60.99 52.10 15.16
CA GLY A 56 59.68 52.71 14.94
C GLY A 56 59.54 53.31 13.54
N THR A 57 60.48 54.17 13.14
CA THR A 57 60.46 54.81 11.80
C THR A 57 60.60 53.80 10.65
N PHE A 58 61.40 52.74 10.83
CA PHE A 58 61.45 51.62 9.89
C PHE A 58 60.10 50.92 9.78
N GLY A 59 59.48 50.63 10.93
CA GLY A 59 58.14 50.06 11.00
C GLY A 59 57.10 50.93 10.30
N ASP A 60 57.18 52.25 10.43
CA ASP A 60 56.28 53.21 9.77
C ASP A 60 56.44 53.19 8.24
N PHE A 61 57.67 53.09 7.72
CA PHE A 61 57.91 52.96 6.28
C PHE A 61 57.37 51.64 5.72
N MET A 62 57.72 50.52 6.38
CA MET A 62 57.29 49.19 5.97
C MET A 62 55.77 49.04 6.09
N GLY A 63 55.19 49.47 7.21
CA GLY A 63 53.76 49.47 7.45
C GLY A 63 53.02 50.43 6.52
N GLY A 64 53.53 51.64 6.28
CA GLY A 64 52.93 52.63 5.39
C GLY A 64 52.88 52.17 3.93
N THR A 65 53.86 51.38 3.49
CA THR A 65 53.94 50.87 2.11
C THR A 65 53.24 49.53 1.95
N LEU A 66 53.50 48.58 2.85
CA LEU A 66 52.97 47.21 2.75
C LEU A 66 51.52 47.10 3.20
N ASN A 67 51.08 47.84 4.24
CA ASN A 67 49.72 47.66 4.75
C ASN A 67 48.65 47.99 3.70
N PRO A 68 48.70 49.09 2.94
CA PRO A 68 47.70 49.35 1.90
C PRO A 68 47.68 48.26 0.80
N ILE A 69 48.85 47.80 0.37
CA ILE A 69 48.99 46.78 -0.67
C ILE A 69 48.47 45.42 -0.20
N LEU A 70 48.93 44.96 0.97
CA LEU A 70 48.51 43.70 1.56
C LEU A 70 47.03 43.72 1.93
N SER A 71 46.49 44.85 2.43
CA SER A 71 45.05 44.99 2.71
C SER A 71 44.21 44.89 1.44
N PHE A 72 44.68 45.44 0.31
CA PHE A 72 43.98 45.31 -0.97
C PHE A 72 43.96 43.85 -1.46
N PHE A 73 45.09 43.14 -1.39
CA PHE A 73 45.13 41.72 -1.73
C PHE A 73 44.30 40.86 -0.79
N ALA A 74 44.28 41.19 0.51
CA ALA A 74 43.43 40.51 1.49
C ALA A 74 41.93 40.71 1.16
N LEU A 75 41.52 41.91 0.76
CA LEU A 75 40.16 42.18 0.31
C LEU A 75 39.79 41.36 -0.94
N ILE A 76 40.68 41.26 -1.93
CA ILE A 76 40.45 40.44 -3.13
C ILE A 76 40.34 38.96 -2.75
N ALA A 77 41.25 38.46 -1.92
CA ALA A 77 41.22 37.07 -1.47
C ALA A 77 39.92 36.75 -0.72
N LEU A 78 39.46 37.63 0.17
CA LEU A 78 38.19 37.49 0.87
C LEU A 78 37.00 37.45 -0.09
N LEU A 79 36.97 38.34 -1.09
CA LEU A 79 35.90 38.35 -2.11
C LEU A 79 35.87 37.05 -2.92
N LEU A 80 37.04 36.53 -3.32
CA LEU A 80 37.13 35.24 -4.03
C LEU A 80 36.64 34.09 -3.15
N THR A 81 37.00 34.06 -1.87
CA THR A 81 36.53 33.06 -0.91
C THR A 81 35.01 33.10 -0.74
N ILE A 82 34.40 34.29 -0.63
CA ILE A 82 32.94 34.44 -0.53
C ILE A 82 32.25 33.89 -1.79
N ILE A 83 32.82 34.13 -2.97
CA ILE A 83 32.27 33.62 -4.23
C ILE A 83 32.36 32.10 -4.29
N LEU A 84 33.50 31.52 -3.89
CA LEU A 84 33.69 30.07 -3.81
C LEU A 84 32.67 29.42 -2.86
N GLN A 85 32.55 29.95 -1.64
CA GLN A 85 31.59 29.47 -0.64
C GLN A 85 30.14 29.58 -1.14
N SER A 86 29.79 30.67 -1.83
CA SER A 86 28.46 30.83 -2.41
C SER A 86 28.16 29.78 -3.48
N LYS A 87 29.17 29.34 -4.23
CA LYS A 87 29.03 28.31 -5.27
C LYS A 87 28.87 26.92 -4.65
N GLU A 88 29.72 26.57 -3.69
CA GLU A 88 29.60 25.32 -2.93
C GLU A 88 28.23 25.18 -2.25
N LEU A 89 27.71 26.29 -1.71
CA LEU A 89 26.37 26.32 -1.12
C LEU A 89 25.26 26.15 -2.16
N GLU A 90 25.40 26.70 -3.37
CA GLU A 90 24.46 26.50 -4.47
C GLU A 90 24.42 25.03 -4.89
N GLU A 91 25.59 24.39 -5.07
CA GLU A 91 25.72 22.97 -5.41
C GLU A 91 25.14 22.07 -4.30
N THR A 92 25.45 22.37 -3.03
CA THR A 92 24.90 21.65 -1.86
C THR A 92 23.37 21.76 -1.83
N ARG A 93 22.80 22.95 -2.08
CA ARG A 93 21.34 23.15 -2.13
C ARG A 93 20.70 22.36 -3.27
N GLU A 94 21.35 22.29 -4.43
CA GLU A 94 20.87 21.47 -5.53
C GLU A 94 20.90 19.98 -5.19
N GLU A 95 21.97 19.49 -4.59
CA GLU A 95 22.09 18.09 -4.16
C GLU A 95 21.02 17.73 -3.12
N LEU A 96 20.81 18.58 -2.11
CA LEU A 96 19.75 18.41 -1.12
C LEU A 96 18.37 18.38 -1.78
N LYS A 97 18.11 19.25 -2.76
CA LYS A 97 16.84 19.25 -3.49
C LYS A 97 16.65 17.95 -4.30
N ARG A 98 17.71 17.45 -4.94
CA ARG A 98 17.69 16.16 -5.66
C ARG A 98 17.43 15.00 -4.70
N SER A 99 18.09 15.01 -3.54
CA SER A 99 17.90 14.01 -2.48
C SER A 99 16.47 14.00 -1.95
N ALA A 100 15.90 15.17 -1.62
CA ALA A 100 14.52 15.30 -1.18
C ALA A 100 13.52 14.76 -2.23
N THR A 101 13.75 15.09 -3.51
CA THR A 101 12.90 14.59 -4.61
C THR A 101 13.01 13.07 -4.77
N ALA A 102 14.22 12.50 -4.62
CA ALA A 102 14.44 11.06 -4.67
C ALA A 102 13.74 10.34 -3.49
N GLN A 103 13.74 10.96 -2.31
CA GLN A 103 13.07 10.43 -1.12
C GLN A 103 11.54 10.46 -1.27
N GLU A 104 10.96 11.55 -1.78
CA GLU A 104 9.52 11.62 -2.09
C GLU A 104 9.10 10.53 -3.09
N LYS A 105 9.87 10.33 -4.16
CA LYS A 105 9.63 9.23 -5.12
C LYS A 105 9.75 7.85 -4.49
N SER A 106 10.70 7.67 -3.56
CA SER A 106 10.87 6.44 -2.80
C SER A 106 9.67 6.17 -1.91
N GLU A 107 9.17 7.18 -1.18
CA GLU A 107 7.99 7.07 -0.32
C GLU A 107 6.74 6.66 -1.12
N ILE A 108 6.50 7.28 -2.29
CA ILE A 108 5.41 6.90 -3.19
C ILE A 108 5.54 5.44 -3.64
N SER A 109 6.76 5.00 -3.97
CA SER A 109 7.02 3.64 -4.42
C SER A 109 6.82 2.63 -3.30
N LEU A 110 7.25 2.96 -2.08
CA LEU A 110 7.04 2.13 -0.88
C LEU A 110 5.58 2.02 -0.52
N LYS A 111 4.81 3.11 -0.60
CA LYS A 111 3.35 3.07 -0.38
C LYS A 111 2.66 2.14 -1.38
N LYS A 112 2.97 2.29 -2.67
CA LYS A 112 2.43 1.39 -3.71
C LYS A 112 2.85 -0.07 -3.49
N GLN A 113 4.07 -0.32 -3.03
CA GLN A 113 4.55 -1.66 -2.71
C GLN A 113 3.80 -2.25 -1.50
N SER A 114 3.52 -1.44 -0.47
CA SER A 114 2.71 -1.83 0.68
C SER A 114 1.32 -2.29 0.25
N ASP A 115 0.65 -1.51 -0.61
CA ASP A 115 -0.69 -1.84 -1.11
C ASP A 115 -0.70 -3.17 -1.91
N ILE A 116 0.30 -3.36 -2.78
CA ILE A 116 0.49 -4.61 -3.53
C ILE A 116 0.71 -5.79 -2.57
N LEU A 117 1.55 -5.61 -1.54
CA LEU A 117 1.85 -6.66 -0.58
C LEU A 117 0.63 -7.07 0.24
N SER A 118 -0.17 -6.11 0.72
CA SER A 118 -1.42 -6.39 1.44
C SER A 118 -2.39 -7.19 0.57
N ARG A 119 -2.51 -6.85 -0.71
CA ARG A 119 -3.33 -7.62 -1.66
C ARG A 119 -2.79 -9.03 -1.90
N GLN A 120 -1.48 -9.18 -2.09
CA GLN A 120 -0.86 -10.50 -2.27
C GLN A 120 -1.04 -11.40 -1.05
N GLN A 121 -0.89 -10.87 0.17
CA GLN A 121 -1.11 -11.62 1.41
C GLN A 121 -2.56 -12.11 1.53
N PHE A 122 -3.52 -11.24 1.21
CA PHE A 122 -4.93 -11.61 1.14
C PHE A 122 -5.17 -12.71 0.11
N GLU A 123 -4.72 -12.52 -1.14
CA GLU A 123 -4.91 -13.48 -2.23
C GLU A 123 -4.32 -14.85 -1.91
N GLN A 124 -3.12 -14.89 -1.32
CA GLN A 124 -2.48 -16.14 -0.91
C GLN A 124 -3.32 -16.92 0.12
N THR A 125 -3.85 -16.22 1.13
CA THR A 125 -4.69 -16.85 2.17
C THR A 125 -6.06 -17.23 1.60
N PHE A 126 -6.64 -16.36 0.76
CA PHE A 126 -7.89 -16.61 0.06
C PHE A 126 -7.80 -17.90 -0.79
N PHE A 127 -6.76 -18.05 -1.63
CA PHE A 127 -6.63 -19.22 -2.49
C PHE A 127 -6.37 -20.49 -1.68
N SER A 128 -5.64 -20.41 -0.56
CA SER A 128 -5.49 -21.54 0.35
C SER A 128 -6.82 -21.96 1.00
N PHE A 129 -7.67 -21.01 1.40
CA PHE A 129 -9.02 -21.32 1.89
C PHE A 129 -9.94 -21.84 0.79
N LEU A 130 -9.84 -21.32 -0.43
CA LEU A 130 -10.60 -21.79 -1.58
C LEU A 130 -10.24 -23.25 -1.92
N GLU A 131 -8.96 -23.61 -1.83
CA GLU A 131 -8.51 -24.99 -2.00
C GLU A 131 -9.10 -25.91 -0.92
N GLN A 132 -9.07 -25.50 0.35
CA GLN A 132 -9.70 -26.25 1.45
C GLN A 132 -11.22 -26.37 1.28
N HIS A 133 -11.88 -25.30 0.82
CA HIS A 133 -13.29 -25.30 0.47
C HIS A 133 -13.59 -26.32 -0.63
N ASN A 134 -12.81 -26.31 -1.71
CA ASN A 134 -13.01 -27.22 -2.84
C ASN A 134 -12.76 -28.68 -2.46
N ALA A 135 -11.74 -28.96 -1.64
CA ALA A 135 -11.50 -30.30 -1.11
C ALA A 135 -12.66 -30.78 -0.20
N ALA A 136 -13.20 -29.89 0.64
CA ALA A 136 -14.36 -30.21 1.47
C ALA A 136 -15.63 -30.43 0.62
N LEU A 137 -15.80 -29.63 -0.45
CA LEU A 137 -16.91 -29.77 -1.39
C LEU A 137 -16.84 -31.10 -2.14
N GLU A 138 -15.67 -31.46 -2.65
CA GLU A 138 -15.44 -32.73 -3.34
C GLU A 138 -15.79 -33.89 -2.40
N LYS A 139 -15.30 -33.86 -1.16
CA LYS A 139 -15.59 -34.90 -0.18
C LYS A 139 -17.08 -35.14 0.04
N ILE A 140 -17.89 -34.09 0.14
CA ILE A 140 -19.34 -34.24 0.35
C ILE A 140 -20.09 -34.59 -0.93
N SER A 141 -19.52 -34.29 -2.11
CA SER A 141 -20.15 -34.50 -3.42
C SER A 141 -19.76 -35.84 -4.05
N THR A 142 -18.69 -36.48 -3.60
CA THR A 142 -18.26 -37.79 -4.08
C THR A 142 -18.94 -38.92 -3.31
N ALA A 143 -19.43 -39.92 -4.05
CA ALA A 143 -20.02 -41.12 -3.46
C ALA A 143 -19.00 -41.89 -2.60
N SER A 144 -19.34 -42.14 -1.33
CA SER A 144 -18.47 -42.82 -0.37
C SER A 144 -18.62 -44.36 -0.43
N GLY A 145 -18.27 -44.95 -1.58
CA GLY A 145 -18.05 -46.39 -1.73
C GLY A 145 -19.31 -47.28 -1.73
N ARG A 146 -19.09 -48.61 -1.74
CA ARG A 146 -20.14 -49.64 -1.95
C ARG A 146 -21.28 -49.65 -0.92
N TRP A 147 -21.12 -48.96 0.21
CA TRP A 147 -22.06 -49.04 1.34
C TRP A 147 -23.13 -47.93 1.32
N THR A 148 -23.00 -46.90 0.49
CA THR A 148 -23.98 -45.80 0.37
C THR A 148 -24.92 -45.95 -0.81
N ASP A 149 -24.85 -47.06 -1.55
CA ASP A 149 -25.60 -47.26 -2.79
C ASP A 149 -25.28 -46.19 -3.84
N GLU A 150 -23.98 -45.90 -4.02
CA GLU A 150 -23.45 -44.89 -4.94
C GLU A 150 -23.88 -43.43 -4.64
N ARG A 151 -24.48 -43.18 -3.47
CA ARG A 151 -24.83 -41.83 -3.01
C ARG A 151 -23.67 -41.13 -2.32
N SER A 152 -23.57 -39.82 -2.55
CA SER A 152 -22.69 -38.91 -1.81
C SER A 152 -23.30 -38.49 -0.48
N ASP A 153 -22.48 -37.92 0.40
CA ASP A 153 -22.95 -37.34 1.67
C ASP A 153 -23.99 -36.22 1.42
N LEU A 154 -23.81 -35.46 0.34
CA LEU A 154 -24.75 -34.43 -0.11
C LEU A 154 -26.09 -35.04 -0.53
N ASP A 155 -26.09 -36.15 -1.28
CA ASP A 155 -27.32 -36.82 -1.72
C ASP A 155 -28.16 -37.30 -0.53
N ILE A 156 -27.51 -37.92 0.46
CA ILE A 156 -28.16 -38.41 1.69
C ILE A 156 -28.82 -37.25 2.46
N VAL A 157 -28.14 -36.11 2.54
CA VAL A 157 -28.67 -34.90 3.19
C VAL A 157 -29.84 -34.33 2.39
N ARG A 158 -29.68 -34.25 1.06
CA ARG A 158 -30.68 -33.70 0.13
C ARG A 158 -31.99 -34.47 0.16
N GLU A 159 -31.92 -35.80 0.07
CA GLU A 159 -33.11 -36.67 0.15
C GLU A 159 -33.89 -36.43 1.45
N SER A 160 -33.17 -36.37 2.58
CA SER A 160 -33.80 -36.18 3.89
C SER A 160 -34.46 -34.81 4.04
N ILE A 161 -33.80 -33.75 3.55
CA ILE A 161 -34.30 -32.38 3.64
C ILE A 161 -35.59 -32.20 2.83
N PHE A 162 -35.65 -32.77 1.62
CA PHE A 162 -36.78 -32.55 0.72
C PHE A 162 -37.99 -33.46 0.99
N GLU A 163 -37.90 -34.37 1.95
CA GLU A 163 -39.05 -35.05 2.55
C GLU A 163 -39.76 -34.21 3.63
N ALA A 164 -39.19 -33.08 4.05
CA ALA A 164 -39.77 -32.22 5.08
C ALA A 164 -40.99 -31.44 4.58
N ALA A 165 -41.95 -31.20 5.47
CA ALA A 165 -43.15 -30.41 5.18
C ALA A 165 -42.92 -28.89 5.29
N SER A 166 -41.86 -28.46 5.98
CA SER A 166 -41.56 -27.04 6.24
C SER A 166 -40.05 -26.75 6.25
N LEU A 167 -39.68 -25.47 6.11
CA LEU A 167 -38.27 -25.04 6.19
C LEU A 167 -37.65 -25.30 7.57
N GLU A 168 -38.45 -25.23 8.63
CA GLU A 168 -38.01 -25.50 9.99
C GLU A 168 -37.66 -26.99 10.15
N GLU A 169 -38.57 -27.89 9.75
CA GLU A 169 -38.32 -29.34 9.76
C GLU A 169 -37.15 -29.73 8.83
N ALA A 170 -37.05 -29.09 7.65
CA ALA A 170 -35.94 -29.30 6.73
C ALA A 170 -34.59 -28.93 7.35
N LYS A 171 -34.56 -27.83 8.11
CA LYS A 171 -33.36 -27.40 8.84
C LYS A 171 -33.03 -28.36 9.98
N GLU A 172 -34.03 -28.83 10.74
CA GLU A 172 -33.82 -29.84 11.79
C GLU A 172 -33.21 -31.13 11.22
N LYS A 173 -33.76 -31.66 10.12
CA LYS A 173 -33.20 -32.84 9.43
C LYS A 173 -31.77 -32.62 8.93
N LEU A 174 -31.45 -31.41 8.46
CA LEU A 174 -30.08 -31.05 8.07
C LEU A 174 -29.14 -31.09 9.29
N GLU A 175 -29.56 -30.54 10.43
CA GLU A 175 -28.77 -30.52 11.67
C GLU A 175 -28.56 -31.93 12.26
N GLU A 176 -29.54 -32.83 12.15
CA GLU A 176 -29.36 -34.24 12.52
C GLU A 176 -28.26 -34.93 11.69
N LYS A 177 -28.07 -34.47 10.44
CA LYS A 177 -27.05 -34.95 9.51
C LYS A 177 -25.84 -34.03 9.40
N ASN A 178 -25.65 -33.11 10.36
CA ASN A 178 -24.55 -32.14 10.35
C ASN A 178 -23.15 -32.80 10.31
N GLY A 179 -23.04 -34.05 10.76
CA GLY A 179 -21.81 -34.85 10.64
C GLY A 179 -21.35 -35.10 9.19
N LEU A 180 -22.26 -35.03 8.21
CA LEU A 180 -21.99 -35.26 6.79
C LEU A 180 -21.51 -33.96 6.10
N CYS A 181 -22.35 -32.92 6.11
CA CYS A 181 -22.09 -31.68 5.34
C CYS A 181 -21.67 -30.47 6.20
N GLY A 182 -21.75 -30.56 7.53
CA GLY A 182 -21.51 -29.43 8.43
C GLY A 182 -20.12 -28.84 8.38
N HIS A 183 -19.11 -29.69 8.15
CA HIS A 183 -17.74 -29.23 8.01
C HIS A 183 -17.57 -28.34 6.77
N TYR A 184 -18.15 -28.75 5.63
CA TYR A 184 -18.14 -27.96 4.40
C TYR A 184 -18.79 -26.58 4.61
N PHE A 185 -19.99 -26.54 5.18
CA PHE A 185 -20.69 -25.27 5.39
C PHE A 185 -19.97 -24.31 6.34
N ARG A 186 -19.26 -24.84 7.35
CA ARG A 186 -18.40 -24.02 8.23
C ARG A 186 -17.19 -23.44 7.51
N ILE A 187 -16.56 -24.22 6.62
CA ILE A 187 -15.45 -23.71 5.78
C ILE A 187 -15.96 -22.62 4.84
N LEU A 188 -17.09 -22.84 4.16
CA LEU A 188 -17.68 -21.83 3.28
C LEU A 188 -18.03 -20.55 4.06
N TYR A 189 -18.63 -20.67 5.25
CA TYR A 189 -18.87 -19.51 6.11
C TYR A 189 -17.58 -18.75 6.44
N GLN A 190 -16.53 -19.47 6.84
CA GLN A 190 -15.28 -18.85 7.24
C GLN A 190 -14.55 -18.20 6.05
N LEU A 191 -14.68 -18.76 4.85
CA LEU A 191 -14.19 -18.17 3.61
C LEU A 191 -14.95 -16.89 3.25
N LEU A 192 -16.28 -16.91 3.29
CA LEU A 192 -17.09 -15.71 3.03
C LEU A 192 -16.85 -14.60 4.07
N LYS A 193 -16.71 -14.99 5.34
CA LYS A 193 -16.33 -14.09 6.42
C LYS A 193 -14.95 -13.48 6.17
N PHE A 194 -13.96 -14.30 5.79
CA PHE A 194 -12.61 -13.84 5.48
C PHE A 194 -12.60 -12.81 4.34
N ILE A 195 -13.38 -13.04 3.27
CA ILE A 195 -13.55 -12.05 2.20
C ILE A 195 -14.10 -10.73 2.77
N ALA A 196 -15.09 -10.80 3.65
CA ALA A 196 -15.74 -9.61 4.22
C ALA A 196 -14.77 -8.79 5.08
N THR A 197 -13.95 -9.44 5.90
CA THR A 197 -13.17 -8.78 6.96
C THR A 197 -11.72 -8.49 6.61
N ASN A 198 -11.14 -9.20 5.64
CA ASN A 198 -9.70 -9.18 5.41
C ASN A 198 -9.29 -8.66 4.03
N ILE A 199 -10.25 -8.33 3.15
CA ILE A 199 -9.91 -7.73 1.87
C ILE A 199 -9.35 -6.31 2.08
N PRO A 200 -8.28 -5.89 1.35
CA PRO A 200 -7.61 -4.61 1.63
C PRO A 200 -8.49 -3.36 1.51
N ASP A 201 -9.55 -3.42 0.71
CA ASP A 201 -10.52 -2.35 0.48
C ASP A 201 -11.81 -2.51 1.31
N SER A 202 -11.83 -3.43 2.29
CA SER A 202 -13.00 -3.62 3.17
C SER A 202 -13.23 -2.43 4.08
N GLU A 203 -14.49 -2.03 4.20
CA GLU A 203 -14.95 -1.05 5.18
C GLU A 203 -15.48 -1.68 6.47
N ILE A 204 -15.65 -3.02 6.52
CA ILE A 204 -16.22 -3.74 7.70
C ILE A 204 -15.27 -3.69 8.90
N GLY A 205 -13.95 -3.68 8.65
CA GLY A 205 -12.92 -3.75 9.68
C GLY A 205 -12.88 -5.11 10.40
N ALA A 206 -12.08 -5.20 11.47
CA ALA A 206 -11.87 -6.44 12.23
C ALA A 206 -13.07 -6.85 13.11
N SER A 207 -13.97 -5.91 13.42
CA SER A 207 -15.18 -6.16 14.20
C SER A 207 -16.27 -6.76 13.32
N PHE A 208 -16.32 -8.09 13.24
CA PHE A 208 -17.35 -8.84 12.54
C PHE A 208 -18.67 -8.88 13.35
N ASP A 209 -19.34 -7.74 13.46
CA ASP A 209 -20.66 -7.63 14.08
C ASP A 209 -21.79 -7.55 13.05
N LYS A 210 -23.01 -7.95 13.45
CA LYS A 210 -24.20 -8.05 12.61
C LYS A 210 -24.53 -6.73 11.92
N ASP A 211 -24.40 -5.62 12.63
CA ASP A 211 -24.72 -4.29 12.11
C ASP A 211 -23.70 -3.82 11.09
N ASN A 212 -22.42 -4.18 11.28
CA ASN A 212 -21.36 -3.77 10.36
C ASN A 212 -21.52 -4.44 8.99
N ILE A 213 -21.94 -5.71 8.93
CA ILE A 213 -22.11 -6.43 7.65
C ILE A 213 -23.18 -5.77 6.76
N VAL A 214 -24.24 -5.25 7.39
CA VAL A 214 -25.40 -4.67 6.70
C VAL A 214 -25.18 -3.20 6.36
N ASN A 215 -24.54 -2.44 7.25
CA ASN A 215 -24.43 -0.99 7.11
C ASN A 215 -23.18 -0.51 6.35
N SER A 216 -22.17 -1.37 6.19
CA SER A 216 -20.94 -1.03 5.46
C SER A 216 -21.12 -1.15 3.94
N GLY A 217 -20.47 -0.25 3.19
CA GLY A 217 -20.40 -0.35 1.74
C GLY A 217 -19.76 -1.67 1.32
N MET A 218 -20.23 -2.26 0.22
CA MET A 218 -19.60 -3.44 -0.37
C MET A 218 -18.52 -3.02 -1.35
N ALA A 219 -17.28 -3.41 -1.07
CA ALA A 219 -16.18 -3.12 -1.98
C ALA A 219 -16.29 -3.96 -3.26
N GLU A 220 -15.82 -3.43 -4.38
CA GLU A 220 -15.88 -4.09 -5.69
C GLU A 220 -15.16 -5.45 -5.67
N ASN A 221 -14.01 -5.52 -5.00
CA ASN A 221 -13.24 -6.75 -4.93
C ASN A 221 -13.93 -7.81 -4.05
N GLU A 222 -14.70 -7.45 -3.01
CA GLU A 222 -15.45 -8.43 -2.19
C GLU A 222 -16.42 -9.25 -3.07
N LYS A 223 -17.16 -8.56 -3.95
CA LYS A 223 -18.10 -9.19 -4.87
C LYS A 223 -17.38 -10.09 -5.88
N MET A 224 -16.22 -9.65 -6.37
CA MET A 224 -15.40 -10.47 -7.28
C MET A 224 -14.98 -11.80 -6.64
N TYR A 225 -14.40 -11.77 -5.43
CA TYR A 225 -13.94 -12.99 -4.75
C TYR A 225 -15.10 -13.90 -4.32
N SER A 226 -16.18 -13.33 -3.80
CA SER A 226 -17.37 -14.12 -3.43
C SER A 226 -18.02 -14.78 -4.65
N ASN A 227 -18.08 -14.10 -5.80
CA ASN A 227 -18.52 -14.71 -7.06
C ASN A 227 -17.61 -15.86 -7.50
N MET A 228 -16.30 -15.76 -7.29
CA MET A 228 -15.39 -16.86 -7.59
C MET A 228 -15.68 -18.08 -6.71
N VAL A 229 -15.91 -17.91 -5.40
CA VAL A 229 -16.33 -19.01 -4.51
C VAL A 229 -17.66 -19.61 -4.98
N ARG A 230 -18.65 -18.76 -5.28
CA ARG A 230 -19.98 -19.16 -5.76
C ARG A 230 -19.93 -20.00 -7.03
N SER A 231 -18.97 -19.75 -7.92
CA SER A 231 -18.80 -20.49 -9.17
C SER A 231 -18.51 -21.98 -8.98
N PHE A 232 -18.02 -22.39 -7.80
CA PHE A 232 -17.77 -23.80 -7.47
C PHE A 232 -19.01 -24.52 -6.96
N LEU A 233 -20.09 -23.82 -6.59
CA LEU A 233 -21.28 -24.44 -6.03
C LEU A 233 -22.18 -24.99 -7.13
N SER A 234 -22.55 -26.27 -6.99
CA SER A 234 -23.63 -26.85 -7.79
C SER A 234 -24.99 -26.34 -7.32
N TYR A 235 -26.03 -26.57 -8.13
CA TYR A 235 -27.40 -26.24 -7.75
C TYR A 235 -27.81 -26.91 -6.44
N ASP A 236 -27.51 -28.20 -6.28
CA ASP A 236 -27.86 -28.95 -5.07
C ASP A 236 -27.19 -28.35 -3.83
N VAL A 237 -25.91 -27.97 -3.92
CA VAL A 237 -25.19 -27.34 -2.81
C VAL A 237 -25.79 -25.99 -2.46
N SER A 238 -26.12 -25.17 -3.47
CA SER A 238 -26.72 -23.85 -3.26
C SER A 238 -28.12 -23.94 -2.63
N GLN A 239 -28.91 -24.97 -2.99
CA GLN A 239 -30.23 -25.23 -2.42
C GLN A 239 -30.13 -25.66 -0.95
N VAL A 240 -29.26 -26.63 -0.65
CA VAL A 240 -29.02 -27.08 0.74
C VAL A 240 -28.44 -25.93 1.59
N LEU A 241 -27.55 -25.11 1.02
CA LEU A 241 -27.02 -23.91 1.69
C LEU A 241 -28.12 -22.93 2.12
N ALA A 242 -29.10 -22.68 1.24
CA ALA A 242 -30.18 -21.76 1.53
C ALA A 242 -31.10 -22.27 2.65
N ILE A 243 -31.27 -23.58 2.77
CA ILE A 243 -32.02 -24.20 3.88
C ILE A 243 -31.17 -24.18 5.15
N ASN A 244 -29.86 -24.46 5.06
CA ASN A 244 -28.96 -24.41 6.20
C ASN A 244 -28.92 -23.01 6.86
N CYS A 245 -28.86 -21.97 6.03
CA CYS A 245 -28.80 -20.58 6.48
C CYS A 245 -30.19 -19.96 6.72
N TYR A 246 -31.27 -20.75 6.63
CA TYR A 246 -32.60 -20.31 7.03
C TYR A 246 -32.60 -19.84 8.49
N CYS A 247 -33.14 -18.64 8.73
CA CYS A 247 -33.31 -18.08 10.06
C CYS A 247 -34.66 -17.37 10.13
N ASP A 248 -35.42 -17.69 11.16
CA ASP A 248 -36.69 -17.07 11.56
C ASP A 248 -36.48 -15.72 12.30
N GLY A 249 -35.32 -15.54 12.94
CA GLY A 249 -34.97 -14.31 13.66
C GLY A 249 -33.48 -14.06 13.83
N GLU A 250 -33.15 -12.87 14.33
CA GLU A 250 -31.77 -12.39 14.46
C GLU A 250 -30.97 -13.13 15.55
N SER A 251 -31.65 -13.79 16.49
CA SER A 251 -31.02 -14.59 17.54
C SER A 251 -30.38 -15.89 17.03
N SER A 252 -30.68 -16.30 15.78
CA SER A 252 -30.16 -17.53 15.20
C SER A 252 -28.63 -17.52 15.07
N THR A 253 -27.99 -18.65 15.36
CA THR A 253 -26.53 -18.85 15.20
C THR A 253 -26.06 -18.64 13.76
N TYR A 254 -26.94 -18.90 12.78
CA TYR A 254 -26.68 -18.76 11.35
C TYR A 254 -26.96 -17.35 10.81
N TRP A 255 -27.42 -16.41 11.66
CA TRP A 255 -27.81 -15.07 11.21
C TRP A 255 -26.67 -14.34 10.46
N ARG A 256 -25.44 -14.42 10.98
CA ARG A 256 -24.27 -13.81 10.33
C ARG A 256 -23.95 -14.46 8.99
N TYR A 257 -24.19 -15.76 8.87
CA TYR A 257 -23.99 -16.48 7.62
C TYR A 257 -25.04 -16.04 6.59
N LYS A 258 -26.31 -15.98 6.99
CA LYS A 258 -27.38 -15.40 6.18
C LYS A 258 -27.04 -13.98 5.69
N GLN A 259 -26.54 -13.12 6.57
CA GLN A 259 -26.12 -11.75 6.20
C GLN A 259 -24.99 -11.74 5.15
N LEU A 260 -24.05 -12.68 5.22
CA LEU A 260 -23.02 -12.83 4.17
C LEU A 260 -23.62 -13.30 2.84
N LEU A 261 -24.60 -14.22 2.86
CA LEU A 261 -25.30 -14.64 1.64
C LEU A 261 -26.07 -13.48 1.01
N GLU A 262 -26.70 -12.64 1.84
CA GLU A 262 -27.40 -11.43 1.42
C GLU A 262 -26.45 -10.36 0.87
N ARG A 263 -25.33 -10.12 1.56
CA ARG A 263 -24.30 -9.18 1.12
C ARG A 263 -23.78 -9.59 -0.25
N TYR A 264 -23.43 -10.86 -0.45
CA TYR A 264 -22.83 -11.29 -1.72
C TYR A 264 -23.83 -11.71 -2.79
N GLU A 265 -25.13 -11.58 -2.54
CA GLU A 265 -26.19 -12.13 -3.40
C GLU A 265 -25.87 -13.58 -3.80
N PHE A 266 -25.43 -14.36 -2.82
CA PHE A 266 -24.70 -15.60 -3.05
C PHE A 266 -25.59 -16.71 -3.67
N LEU A 267 -26.91 -16.55 -3.62
CA LEU A 267 -27.92 -17.46 -4.14
C LEU A 267 -28.49 -17.02 -5.49
N GLU A 268 -27.89 -16.03 -6.16
CA GLU A 268 -28.38 -15.46 -7.42
C GLU A 268 -28.66 -16.49 -8.53
N HIS A 269 -27.88 -17.58 -8.58
CA HIS A 269 -28.04 -18.64 -9.58
C HIS A 269 -28.63 -19.93 -9.02
N MET A 270 -29.25 -19.89 -7.84
CA MET A 270 -29.93 -21.05 -7.29
C MET A 270 -31.30 -21.26 -7.99
N PRO A 271 -31.57 -22.44 -8.55
CA PRO A 271 -32.90 -22.79 -9.05
C PRO A 271 -33.83 -23.23 -7.91
N PHE A 272 -35.13 -23.05 -8.12
CA PHE A 272 -36.19 -23.45 -7.18
C PHE A 272 -36.90 -24.74 -7.60
N GLU A 273 -36.23 -25.54 -8.43
CA GLU A 273 -36.76 -26.78 -8.99
C GLU A 273 -35.92 -27.98 -8.54
N ILE A 274 -36.58 -29.11 -8.37
CA ILE A 274 -36.00 -30.43 -8.17
C ILE A 274 -36.57 -31.33 -9.26
N ASP A 275 -35.70 -32.01 -10.01
CA ASP A 275 -36.10 -32.88 -11.12
C ASP A 275 -37.05 -32.19 -12.12
N LYS A 276 -36.78 -30.91 -12.40
CA LYS A 276 -37.56 -30.02 -13.29
C LYS A 276 -38.99 -29.74 -12.83
N LYS A 277 -39.27 -29.90 -11.54
CA LYS A 277 -40.53 -29.52 -10.90
C LYS A 277 -40.26 -28.46 -9.85
N GLN A 278 -41.10 -27.43 -9.80
CA GLN A 278 -41.04 -26.45 -8.74
C GLN A 278 -41.19 -27.13 -7.38
N ASN A 279 -40.38 -26.70 -6.42
CA ASN A 279 -40.41 -27.21 -5.06
C ASN A 279 -40.82 -26.10 -4.10
N ASP A 280 -41.94 -26.31 -3.41
CA ASP A 280 -42.53 -25.30 -2.51
C ASP A 280 -41.59 -24.91 -1.37
N LEU A 281 -40.78 -25.84 -0.87
CA LEU A 281 -39.83 -25.60 0.20
C LEU A 281 -38.73 -24.64 -0.26
N LEU A 282 -38.18 -24.85 -1.46
CA LEU A 282 -37.23 -23.92 -2.08
C LEU A 282 -37.86 -22.56 -2.36
N LEU A 283 -39.09 -22.51 -2.90
CA LEU A 283 -39.80 -21.25 -3.14
C LEU A 283 -39.97 -20.45 -1.85
N ASN A 284 -40.29 -21.12 -0.75
CA ASN A 284 -40.46 -20.49 0.56
C ASN A 284 -39.18 -19.83 1.08
N THR A 285 -37.98 -20.29 0.69
CA THR A 285 -36.72 -19.65 1.12
C THR A 285 -36.66 -18.17 0.74
N ARG A 286 -37.30 -17.77 -0.36
CA ARG A 286 -37.35 -16.38 -0.84
C ARG A 286 -37.94 -15.41 0.18
N ASN A 287 -38.86 -15.89 1.01
CA ASN A 287 -39.52 -15.05 2.01
C ASN A 287 -38.59 -14.69 3.17
N TYR A 288 -37.47 -15.41 3.32
CA TYR A 288 -36.55 -15.24 4.44
C TYR A 288 -35.27 -14.49 4.06
N TYR A 289 -34.89 -14.44 2.78
CA TYR A 289 -33.72 -13.69 2.34
C TYR A 289 -34.10 -12.37 1.69
N ARG A 290 -33.45 -11.27 2.10
CA ARG A 290 -33.69 -9.92 1.56
C ARG A 290 -33.09 -9.75 0.17
N SER A 291 -31.77 -9.92 0.05
CA SER A 291 -31.01 -9.66 -1.19
C SER A 291 -30.19 -10.85 -1.67
N ALA A 292 -30.24 -12.00 -0.99
CA ALA A 292 -29.38 -13.15 -1.33
C ALA A 292 -29.57 -13.67 -2.76
N PHE A 293 -30.72 -13.40 -3.39
CA PHE A 293 -31.02 -13.80 -4.76
C PHE A 293 -30.66 -12.75 -5.82
N GLY A 294 -30.21 -11.55 -5.44
CA GLY A 294 -29.77 -10.50 -6.36
C GLY A 294 -30.68 -10.32 -7.58
N ASN A 295 -30.08 -10.35 -8.78
CA ASN A 295 -30.79 -10.20 -10.06
C ASN A 295 -31.16 -11.56 -10.71
N SER A 296 -31.50 -12.57 -9.89
CA SER A 296 -31.72 -13.95 -10.33
C SER A 296 -32.70 -14.09 -11.49
N GLY A 297 -32.27 -14.76 -12.55
CA GLY A 297 -33.14 -15.17 -13.66
C GLY A 297 -34.22 -16.17 -13.22
N PHE A 298 -33.94 -17.03 -12.24
CA PHE A 298 -34.88 -18.01 -11.70
C PHE A 298 -36.01 -17.35 -10.92
N VAL A 299 -35.71 -16.31 -10.12
CA VAL A 299 -36.75 -15.55 -9.41
C VAL A 299 -37.67 -14.82 -10.40
N LYS A 300 -37.11 -14.29 -11.48
CA LYS A 300 -37.87 -13.61 -12.55
C LYS A 300 -38.75 -14.58 -13.34
N SER A 301 -38.29 -15.79 -13.64
CA SER A 301 -39.09 -16.77 -14.39
C SER A 301 -40.33 -17.21 -13.61
N ILE A 302 -40.20 -17.39 -12.29
CA ILE A 302 -41.33 -17.76 -11.41
C ILE A 302 -42.38 -16.66 -11.37
N SER A 303 -41.95 -15.41 -11.21
CA SER A 303 -42.86 -14.24 -11.15
C SER A 303 -43.55 -13.95 -12.49
N ALA A 304 -43.00 -14.40 -13.62
CA ALA A 304 -43.66 -14.33 -14.91
C ALA A 304 -44.66 -15.49 -15.16
N SER A 305 -44.57 -16.57 -14.38
CA SER A 305 -45.44 -17.75 -14.47
C SER A 305 -46.62 -17.77 -13.48
N ALA A 306 -46.66 -16.82 -12.54
CA ALA A 306 -47.72 -16.62 -11.56
C ALA A 306 -48.72 -15.55 -12.03
#